data_AF-A0A8T3TTU4-F1
#
_entry.id   AF-A0A8T3TTU4-F1
#
_cell.length_a   1.000
_cell.length_b   1.000
_cell.length_c   1.000
_cell.angle_alpha   90.00
_cell.angle_beta   90.00
_cell.angle_gamma   90.00
#
_symmetry.space_group_name_H-M   'P 1'
#
loop_
_entity.id
_entity.type
_entity.pdbx_description
1 polymer ?
#
loop_
_entity_poly.entity_id
_entity_poly.type
_entity_poly.pdbx_seq_one_letter_code
_entity_poly.pdbx_strand_id
1 'polypeptide(L)'
;MSAPDEPQPPMPLAVRLWFVWAFALLGLTGLFLGRIVEFVDFSERAPFSILGIFMMIELALILFGITVAIQRKRIALRFAIGIALLAVPVLAGLPPVLLNMPATAASGWFILLAPIGAIISIGLVIGLVRQSSRTYFSEA
;
A
#
# COMPACT_ATOMS: atom_id res chain seq x y z
N MET A 1 -10.72 -20.71 -38.86
CA MET A 1 -11.49 -21.19 -37.70
C MET A 1 -10.67 -20.86 -36.47
N SER A 2 -10.89 -19.69 -35.90
CA SER A 2 -10.18 -19.20 -34.71
C SER A 2 -10.57 -20.09 -33.53
N ALA A 3 -9.60 -20.57 -32.75
CA ALA A 3 -9.89 -21.29 -31.52
C ALA A 3 -10.83 -20.43 -30.66
N PRO A 4 -11.82 -21.02 -29.97
CA PRO A 4 -12.63 -20.27 -29.02
C PRO A 4 -11.69 -19.62 -28.02
N ASP A 5 -11.84 -18.31 -27.81
CA ASP A 5 -11.12 -17.56 -26.77
C ASP A 5 -11.24 -18.34 -25.47
N GLU A 6 -10.16 -19.02 -25.05
CA GLU A 6 -10.13 -19.69 -23.76
C GLU A 6 -10.48 -18.63 -22.72
N PRO A 7 -11.49 -18.86 -21.86
CA PRO A 7 -11.88 -17.87 -20.87
C PRO A 7 -10.65 -17.56 -20.01
N GLN A 8 -10.08 -16.36 -20.18
CA GLN A 8 -8.98 -15.92 -19.32
C GLN A 8 -9.46 -16.10 -17.88
N PRO A 9 -8.71 -16.84 -17.04
CA PRO A 9 -9.14 -17.11 -15.68
C PRO A 9 -9.44 -15.77 -15.00
N PRO A 10 -10.66 -15.59 -14.44
CA PRO A 10 -11.06 -14.31 -13.88
C PRO A 10 -10.08 -13.91 -12.80
N MET A 11 -9.61 -12.65 -12.84
CA MET A 11 -8.69 -12.12 -11.83
C MET A 11 -9.18 -12.48 -10.42
N PRO A 12 -8.34 -13.12 -9.59
CA PRO A 12 -8.71 -13.50 -8.24
C PRO A 12 -9.22 -12.29 -7.46
N LEU A 13 -10.29 -12.47 -6.68
CA LEU A 13 -10.89 -11.39 -5.90
C LEU A 13 -9.85 -10.71 -4.99
N ALA A 14 -8.93 -11.49 -4.42
CA ALA A 14 -7.83 -10.98 -3.61
C ALA A 14 -6.90 -10.01 -4.38
N VAL A 15 -6.60 -10.29 -5.65
CA VAL A 15 -5.77 -9.42 -6.49
C VAL A 15 -6.52 -8.12 -6.81
N ARG A 16 -7.82 -8.20 -7.10
CA ARG A 16 -8.67 -7.01 -7.29
C ARG A 16 -8.73 -6.15 -6.03
N LEU A 17 -8.96 -6.77 -4.88
CA LEU A 17 -9.01 -6.09 -3.58
C LEU A 17 -7.68 -5.43 -3.26
N TRP A 18 -6.57 -6.08 -3.61
CA TRP A 18 -5.24 -5.50 -3.49
C TRP A 18 -5.02 -4.31 -4.42
N PHE A 19 -5.50 -4.35 -5.67
CA PHE A 19 -5.42 -3.19 -6.56
C PHE A 19 -6.24 -2.01 -6.03
N VAL A 20 -7.47 -2.25 -5.59
CA VAL A 20 -8.31 -1.23 -4.96
C VAL A 20 -7.58 -0.63 -3.75
N TRP A 21 -6.95 -1.46 -2.94
CA TRP A 21 -6.14 -1.03 -1.81
C TRP A 21 -4.92 -0.19 -2.22
N ALA A 22 -4.17 -0.63 -3.23
CA ALA A 22 -2.98 0.09 -3.72
C ALA A 22 -3.34 1.44 -4.34
N PHE A 23 -4.46 1.52 -5.07
CA PHE A 23 -4.98 2.80 -5.59
C PHE A 23 -5.53 3.70 -4.47
N ALA A 24 -6.20 3.12 -3.47
CA ALA A 24 -6.64 3.89 -2.30
C ALA A 24 -5.47 4.50 -1.54
N LEU A 25 -4.38 3.73 -1.33
CA LEU A 25 -3.13 4.24 -0.77
C LEU A 25 -2.56 5.36 -1.64
N LEU A 26 -2.44 5.15 -2.95
CA LEU A 26 -1.91 6.18 -3.86
C LEU A 26 -2.74 7.47 -3.82
N GLY A 27 -4.07 7.36 -3.80
CA GLY A 27 -4.98 8.50 -3.68
C GLY A 27 -4.87 9.20 -2.33
N LEU A 28 -4.73 8.44 -1.24
CA LEU A 28 -4.51 8.98 0.11
C LEU A 28 -3.18 9.73 0.18
N THR A 29 -2.08 9.12 -0.26
CA THR A 29 -0.76 9.76 -0.29
C THR A 29 -0.76 11.01 -1.19
N GLY A 30 -1.44 10.96 -2.34
CA GLY A 30 -1.64 12.11 -3.21
C GLY A 30 -2.46 13.24 -2.57
N LEU A 31 -3.48 12.92 -1.78
CA LEU A 31 -4.27 13.91 -1.02
C LEU A 31 -3.41 14.59 0.05
N PHE A 32 -2.53 13.84 0.71
CA PHE A 32 -1.62 14.36 1.73
C PHE A 32 -0.36 15.02 1.15
N LEU A 33 -0.19 15.04 -0.17
CA LEU A 33 1.03 15.54 -0.83
C LEU A 33 1.36 16.99 -0.45
N GLY A 34 0.35 17.86 -0.38
CA GLY A 34 0.56 19.25 0.07
C GLY A 34 1.10 19.35 1.50
N ARG A 35 0.58 18.53 2.42
CA ARG A 35 1.06 18.48 3.82
C ARG A 35 2.43 17.84 3.94
N ILE A 36 2.73 16.85 3.10
CA ILE A 36 4.04 16.19 3.07
C ILE A 36 5.10 17.20 2.61
N VAL A 37 4.82 17.99 1.57
CA VAL A 37 5.73 19.05 1.09
C VAL A 37 5.94 20.11 2.17
N GLU A 38 4.88 20.61 2.81
CA GLU A 38 5.01 21.55 3.93
C GLU A 38 5.88 21.01 5.08
N PHE A 39 5.75 19.72 5.42
CA PHE A 39 6.57 19.07 6.45
C PHE A 39 8.04 18.91 6.06
N VAL A 40 8.30 18.60 4.79
CA VAL A 40 9.66 18.46 4.25
C VAL A 40 10.34 19.83 4.16
N ASP A 41 9.62 20.87 3.76
CA ASP A 41 10.14 22.24 3.69
C ASP A 41 10.43 22.81 5.10
N PHE A 42 9.63 22.43 6.12
CA PHE A 42 9.95 22.76 7.53
C PHE A 42 11.27 22.11 8.00
N SER A 43 11.75 21.08 7.28
CA SER A 43 12.97 20.33 7.56
C SER A 43 14.22 20.87 6.83
N GLU A 44 14.24 22.12 6.34
CA GLU A 44 15.48 22.75 5.84
C GLU A 44 16.62 22.79 6.89
N ARG A 45 16.32 22.56 8.18
CA ARG A 45 17.32 22.44 9.26
C ARG A 45 17.79 21.01 9.55
N ALA A 46 17.19 19.99 8.94
CA ALA A 46 17.60 18.59 9.10
C ALA A 46 17.62 17.90 7.71
N PRO A 47 18.80 17.61 7.13
CA PRO A 47 18.95 17.23 5.72
C PRO A 47 18.26 15.91 5.34
N PHE A 48 17.85 15.07 6.30
CA PHE A 48 17.06 13.86 6.07
C PHE A 48 16.12 13.61 7.26
N SER A 49 14.80 13.73 7.05
CA SER A 49 13.80 13.30 8.04
C SER A 49 13.48 11.81 7.84
N ILE A 50 13.46 11.03 8.93
CA ILE A 50 13.05 9.61 8.93
C ILE A 50 11.67 9.45 8.28
N LEU A 51 10.77 10.42 8.51
CA LEU A 51 9.45 10.46 7.88
C LEU A 51 9.57 10.61 6.35
N GLY A 52 10.42 11.52 5.86
CA GLY A 52 10.65 11.71 4.43
C GLY A 52 11.19 10.45 3.74
N ILE A 53 12.13 9.75 4.37
CA ILE A 53 12.65 8.45 3.88
C ILE A 53 11.52 7.42 3.81
N PHE A 54 10.69 7.33 4.86
CA PHE A 54 9.53 6.45 4.88
C PHE A 54 8.57 6.77 3.72
N MET A 55 8.24 8.04 3.50
CA MET A 55 7.38 8.47 2.40
C MET A 55 7.95 8.12 1.03
N MET A 56 9.26 8.34 0.81
CA MET A 56 9.92 7.97 -0.44
C MET A 56 9.85 6.46 -0.70
N ILE A 57 10.12 5.65 0.33
CA ILE A 57 10.07 4.19 0.25
C ILE A 57 8.62 3.71 0.02
N GLU A 58 7.65 4.29 0.71
CA GLU A 58 6.22 3.98 0.55
C GLU A 58 5.78 4.24 -0.89
N LEU A 59 6.06 5.44 -1.41
CA LEU A 59 5.66 5.83 -2.76
C LEU A 59 6.34 4.94 -3.82
N ALA A 60 7.63 4.65 -3.64
CA ALA A 60 8.38 3.74 -4.50
C ALA A 60 7.80 2.32 -4.47
N LEU A 61 7.47 1.79 -3.27
CA LEU A 61 6.84 0.49 -3.12
C LEU A 61 5.49 0.44 -3.82
N ILE A 62 4.64 1.46 -3.65
CA ILE A 62 3.31 1.53 -4.28
C ILE A 62 3.44 1.58 -5.80
N LEU A 63 4.22 2.52 -6.34
CA LEU A 63 4.37 2.68 -7.79
C LEU A 63 5.02 1.45 -8.43
N PHE A 64 6.12 0.95 -7.84
CA PHE A 64 6.80 -0.23 -8.34
C PHE A 64 5.94 -1.48 -8.16
N GLY A 65 5.24 -1.61 -7.05
CA GLY A 65 4.36 -2.74 -6.79
C GLY A 65 3.18 -2.79 -7.76
N ILE A 66 2.51 -1.66 -8.03
CA ILE A 66 1.43 -1.57 -9.02
C ILE A 66 1.95 -1.93 -10.41
N THR A 67 3.08 -1.36 -10.83
CA THR A 67 3.63 -1.61 -12.17
C THR A 67 4.06 -3.07 -12.35
N VAL A 68 4.76 -3.65 -11.38
CA VAL A 68 5.18 -5.06 -11.41
C VAL A 68 3.98 -6.01 -11.34
N ALA A 69 2.93 -5.65 -10.60
CA ALA A 69 1.67 -6.41 -10.56
C ALA A 69 0.92 -6.36 -11.90
N ILE A 70 0.88 -5.20 -12.56
CA ILE A 70 0.33 -5.05 -13.91
C ILE A 70 1.15 -5.86 -14.93
N GLN A 71 2.48 -5.83 -14.81
CA GLN A 71 3.39 -6.60 -15.65
C GLN A 71 3.41 -8.10 -15.33
N ARG A 72 2.60 -8.56 -14.36
CA ARG A 72 2.50 -9.95 -13.87
C ARG A 72 3.85 -10.61 -13.59
N LYS A 73 4.84 -9.84 -13.14
CA LYS A 73 6.18 -10.39 -12.83
C LYS A 73 6.12 -11.24 -11.58
N ARG A 74 6.96 -12.28 -11.51
CA ARG A 74 7.07 -13.17 -10.35
C ARG A 74 7.40 -12.46 -9.03
N ILE A 75 8.03 -11.27 -9.10
CA ILE A 75 8.35 -10.45 -7.92
C ILE A 75 7.15 -9.62 -7.42
N ALA A 76 6.06 -9.55 -8.19
CA ALA A 76 4.83 -8.83 -7.83
C ALA A 76 4.26 -9.29 -6.49
N LEU A 77 4.31 -10.59 -6.20
CA LEU A 77 3.81 -11.13 -4.93
C LEU A 77 4.58 -10.57 -3.73
N ARG A 78 5.90 -10.41 -3.85
CA ARG A 78 6.74 -9.85 -2.77
C ARG A 78 6.39 -8.38 -2.52
N PHE A 79 6.22 -7.61 -3.59
CA PHE A 79 5.78 -6.22 -3.50
C PHE A 79 4.35 -6.09 -2.97
N ALA A 80 3.45 -6.99 -3.36
CA ALA A 80 2.07 -7.00 -2.90
C ALA A 80 1.96 -7.25 -1.40
N ILE A 81 2.77 -8.16 -0.87
CA ILE A 81 2.89 -8.39 0.58
C ILE A 81 3.47 -7.15 1.27
N GLY A 82 4.51 -6.52 0.70
CA GLY A 82 5.08 -5.28 1.21
C GLY A 82 4.03 -4.16 1.32
N ILE A 83 3.25 -3.94 0.26
CA ILE A 83 2.16 -2.94 0.23
C ILE A 83 1.03 -3.29 1.19
N ALA A 84 0.72 -4.58 1.38
CA ALA A 84 -0.28 -5.01 2.36
C ALA A 84 0.17 -4.64 3.79
N LEU A 85 1.44 -4.86 4.12
CA LEU A 85 2.02 -4.52 5.43
C LEU A 85 2.10 -3.01 5.67
N LEU A 86 2.20 -2.20 4.61
CA LEU A 86 2.18 -0.74 4.72
C LEU A 86 0.83 -0.19 5.22
N ALA A 87 -0.25 -0.99 5.20
CA ALA A 87 -1.56 -0.51 5.66
C ALA A 87 -1.57 0.01 7.10
N VAL A 88 -0.82 -0.65 8.00
CA VAL A 88 -0.74 -0.25 9.40
C VAL A 88 -0.01 1.09 9.58
N PRO A 89 1.25 1.25 9.14
CA PRO A 89 1.96 2.52 9.31
C PRO A 89 1.30 3.67 8.52
N VAL A 90 0.70 3.39 7.37
CA VAL A 90 0.05 4.43 6.55
C VAL A 90 -1.27 4.91 7.14
N LEU A 91 -2.12 4.03 7.66
CA LEU A 91 -3.39 4.44 8.26
C LEU A 91 -3.22 4.95 9.70
N ALA A 92 -2.38 4.28 10.49
CA ALA A 92 -2.28 4.54 11.93
C ALA A 92 -1.16 5.53 12.28
N GLY A 93 -0.06 5.54 11.54
CA GLY A 93 1.13 6.34 11.85
C GLY A 93 1.19 7.67 11.10
N LEU A 94 0.74 7.70 9.86
CA LEU A 94 0.91 8.83 8.94
C LEU A 94 0.00 10.04 9.27
N PRO A 95 -1.32 9.86 9.51
CA PRO A 95 -2.22 10.99 9.79
C PRO A 95 -1.89 11.76 11.08
N PRO A 96 -1.56 11.11 12.22
CA PRO A 96 -1.22 11.83 13.45
C PRO A 96 0.03 12.70 13.31
N VAL A 97 1.03 12.20 12.57
CA VAL A 97 2.31 12.89 12.36
C VAL A 97 2.11 14.09 11.41
N LEU A 98 1.40 13.90 10.29
CA LEU A 98 1.15 14.98 9.33
C LEU A 98 0.17 16.06 9.83
N LEU A 99 -0.70 15.72 10.78
CA LEU A 99 -1.68 16.66 11.34
C LEU A 99 -1.20 17.33 12.64
N ASN A 100 0.04 17.09 13.08
CA ASN A 100 0.59 17.60 14.35
C ASN A 100 -0.38 17.39 15.53
N MET A 101 -0.99 16.20 15.60
CA MET A 101 -1.97 15.92 16.65
C MET A 101 -1.30 15.85 18.03
N PRO A 102 -1.95 16.38 19.09
CA PRO A 102 -1.46 16.21 20.45
C PRO A 102 -1.37 14.71 20.80
N ALA A 103 -0.39 14.33 21.63
CA ALA A 103 -0.04 12.93 21.91
C ALA A 103 -1.22 12.05 22.39
N THR A 104 -2.19 12.67 23.08
CA THR A 104 -3.42 12.03 23.53
C THR A 104 -4.38 11.69 22.37
N ALA A 105 -4.53 12.60 21.39
CA ALA A 105 -5.31 12.36 20.18
C ALA A 105 -4.62 11.38 19.23
N ALA A 106 -3.28 11.45 19.12
CA ALA A 106 -2.49 10.51 18.32
C ALA A 106 -2.60 9.07 18.85
N SER A 107 -2.61 8.89 20.18
CA SER A 107 -2.78 7.60 20.82
C SER A 107 -4.19 7.03 20.59
N GLY A 108 -5.23 7.86 20.69
CA GLY A 108 -6.61 7.47 20.37
C GLY A 108 -6.78 7.08 18.90
N TRP A 109 -6.17 7.83 17.98
CA TRP A 109 -6.15 7.52 16.55
C TRP A 109 -5.45 6.18 16.27
N PHE A 110 -4.29 5.96 16.88
CA PHE A 110 -3.53 4.73 16.71
C PHE A 110 -4.32 3.52 17.22
N ILE A 111 -4.95 3.61 18.40
CA ILE A 111 -5.76 2.51 18.97
C ILE A 111 -6.93 2.15 18.05
N LEU A 112 -7.52 3.11 17.33
CA LEU A 112 -8.66 2.88 16.44
C LEU A 112 -8.24 2.39 15.06
N LEU A 113 -7.25 3.02 14.41
CA LEU A 113 -6.86 2.69 13.04
C LEU A 113 -5.81 1.59 12.93
N ALA A 114 -4.96 1.37 13.95
CA ALA A 114 -4.01 0.26 13.94
C ALA A 114 -4.69 -1.12 13.81
N PRO A 115 -5.75 -1.47 14.56
CA PRO A 115 -6.42 -2.75 14.37
C PRO A 115 -7.13 -2.83 13.01
N ILE A 116 -7.67 -1.73 12.49
CA ILE A 116 -8.31 -1.70 11.16
C ILE A 116 -7.26 -1.96 10.07
N GLY A 117 -6.13 -1.24 10.11
CA GLY A 117 -5.02 -1.45 9.18
C GLY A 117 -4.43 -2.86 9.30
N ALA A 118 -4.36 -3.41 10.52
CA ALA A 118 -3.90 -4.77 10.75
C ALA A 118 -4.86 -5.81 10.15
N ILE A 119 -6.17 -5.64 10.31
CA ILE A 119 -7.18 -6.50 9.70
C ILE A 119 -7.10 -6.46 8.18
N ILE A 120 -6.96 -5.26 7.59
CA ILE A 120 -6.80 -5.09 6.14
C ILE A 120 -5.51 -5.79 5.66
N SER A 121 -4.39 -5.54 6.35
CA SER A 121 -3.11 -6.17 6.04
C SER A 121 -3.19 -7.69 6.12
N ILE A 122 -3.74 -8.23 7.20
CA ILE A 122 -3.88 -9.68 7.41
C ILE A 122 -4.80 -10.28 6.35
N GLY A 123 -5.94 -9.66 6.08
CA GLY A 123 -6.88 -10.11 5.05
C GLY A 123 -6.27 -10.14 3.65
N LEU A 124 -5.53 -9.09 3.29
CA LEU A 124 -4.80 -9.00 2.02
C LEU A 124 -3.68 -10.04 1.94
N VAL A 125 -2.86 -10.17 2.98
CA VAL A 125 -1.76 -11.15 3.02
C VAL A 125 -2.30 -12.58 2.89
N ILE A 126 -3.34 -12.94 3.65
CA ILE A 126 -3.98 -14.26 3.55
C ILE A 126 -4.55 -14.48 2.14
N GLY A 127 -5.21 -13.47 1.57
CA GLY A 127 -5.75 -13.52 0.20
C GLY A 127 -4.67 -13.66 -0.88
N LEU A 128 -3.52 -12.99 -0.71
CA LEU A 128 -2.40 -13.01 -1.65
C LEU A 128 -1.55 -14.29 -1.54
N VAL A 129 -1.43 -14.86 -0.34
CA VAL A 129 -0.72 -16.14 -0.11
C VAL A 129 -1.51 -17.33 -0.66
N ARG A 130 -2.84 -17.18 -0.82
CA ARG A 130 -3.72 -18.22 -1.35
C ARG A 130 -3.32 -18.63 -2.77
N GLN A 131 -3.40 -19.94 -3.05
CA GLN A 131 -2.88 -20.56 -4.27
C GLN A 131 -3.41 -19.91 -5.56
N SER A 132 -4.67 -19.47 -5.57
CA SER A 132 -5.30 -18.76 -6.70
C SER A 132 -4.61 -17.43 -7.05
N SER A 133 -4.08 -16.71 -6.07
CA SER A 133 -3.32 -15.46 -6.30
C SER A 133 -1.91 -15.76 -6.78
N ARG A 134 -1.29 -16.85 -6.30
CA ARG A 134 0.06 -17.28 -6.72
C ARG A 134 0.08 -17.69 -8.19
N THR A 135 -0.92 -18.42 -8.66
CA THR A 135 -1.02 -18.82 -10.07
C THR A 135 -1.15 -17.61 -11.00
N TYR A 136 -1.96 -16.61 -10.62
CA TYR A 136 -2.11 -15.37 -11.39
C TYR A 136 -0.79 -14.61 -11.59
N PHE A 137 0.10 -14.62 -10.59
CA PHE A 137 1.44 -13.99 -10.68
C PHE A 137 2.52 -14.91 -11.27
N SER A 138 2.22 -16.19 -11.55
CA SER A 138 3.17 -17.15 -12.14
C SER A 138 2.88 -17.54 -13.58
N GLU A 139 1.71 -17.20 -14.11
CA GLU A 139 1.24 -17.54 -15.46
C GLU A 139 1.83 -16.67 -16.60
N ALA A 140 2.79 -15.80 -16.32
CA ALA A 140 3.46 -14.94 -17.31
C ALA A 140 4.94 -15.28 -17.49
#